data_AF-A0A6H2F7M5-F1
#
_entry.id   AF-A0A6H2F7M5-F1
#
_cell.length_a   1.000
_cell.length_b   1.000
_cell.length_c   1.000
_cell.angle_alpha   90.00
_cell.angle_beta   90.00
_cell.angle_gamma   90.00
#
_symmetry.space_group_name_H-M   'P 1'
#
loop_
_entity.id
_entity.type
_entity.pdbx_description
1 polymer ?
#
loop_
_entity_poly.entity_id
_entity_poly.type
_entity_poly.pdbx_seq_one_letter_code
_entity_poly.pdbx_strand_id
1 'polypeptide(L)' 'MSGNSIGKIFRVTTYGESHGIALGCIIDGFPPGIPLREND' A
#
# COMPACT_ATOMS: atom_id res chain seq x y z
N MET A 1 -4.72 -3.36 -15.23
CA MET A 1 -4.93 -1.91 -15.00
C MET A 1 -3.58 -1.25 -14.80
N SER A 2 -3.17 -0.40 -15.73
CA SER A 2 -1.99 0.47 -15.57
C SER A 2 -2.41 1.69 -14.75
N GLY A 3 -1.78 1.95 -13.60
CA GLY A 3 -2.06 3.12 -12.76
C GLY A 3 -2.39 2.84 -11.30
N ASN A 4 -2.22 1.60 -10.83
CA ASN A 4 -2.43 1.26 -9.42
C ASN A 4 -1.26 1.61 -8.49
N SER A 5 -0.21 2.24 -9.02
CA SER A 5 0.99 2.60 -8.27
C SER A 5 1.25 4.09 -8.36
N ILE A 6 1.49 4.75 -7.23
CA ILE A 6 1.84 6.17 -7.13
C ILE A 6 3.10 6.36 -6.28
N GLY A 7 3.95 7.30 -6.68
CA GLY A 7 5.20 7.63 -5.98
C GLY A 7 6.45 7.01 -6.59
N LYS A 8 7.62 7.53 -6.21
CA LYS A 8 8.94 7.13 -6.73
C LYS A 8 9.86 6.58 -5.65
N ILE A 9 10.05 7.32 -4.55
CA ILE A 9 10.88 6.91 -3.42
C ILE A 9 10.00 6.25 -2.34
N PHE A 10 8.92 6.93 -1.95
CA PHE A 10 7.84 6.34 -1.18
C PHE A 10 6.72 5.98 -2.15
N ARG A 11 6.46 4.69 -2.34
CA ARG A 11 5.55 4.19 -3.37
C ARG A 11 4.44 3.37 -2.75
N VAL A 12 3.21 3.63 -3.19
CA VAL A 12 2.04 2.86 -2.80
C VAL A 12 1.48 2.15 -4.02
N THR A 13 1.26 0.86 -3.92
CA THR A 13 0.65 0.03 -4.95
C THR A 13 -0.60 -0.64 -4.40
N THR A 14 -1.77 -0.42 -5.02
CA THR A 14 -3.05 -0.97 -4.56
C THR A 14 -3.51 -2.17 -5.37
N TYR A 15 -4.35 -3.01 -4.77
CA TYR A 15 -5.00 -4.15 -5.42
C TYR A 15 -6.33 -4.51 -4.74
N GLY A 16 -7.14 -5.29 -5.44
CA GLY A 16 -8.44 -5.77 -4.98
C GLY A 16 -9.61 -5.01 -5.61
N GLU A 17 -10.79 -5.62 -5.51
CA GLU A 17 -12.05 -5.10 -6.03
C GLU A 17 -13.05 -4.94 -4.89
N SER A 18 -13.98 -3.97 -5.00
CA SER A 18 -14.93 -3.65 -3.92
C SER A 18 -15.82 -4.82 -3.49
N HIS A 19 -16.09 -5.76 -4.40
CA HIS A 19 -16.87 -6.98 -4.15
C HIS A 19 -16.00 -8.25 -4.20
N GLY A 20 -14.67 -8.09 -4.15
CA GLY A 20 -13.72 -9.19 -4.12
C GLY A 20 -13.52 -9.73 -2.70
N ILE A 21 -12.67 -10.76 -2.59
CA ILE A 21 -12.38 -11.43 -1.32
C ILE A 21 -11.63 -10.51 -0.35
N ALA A 22 -10.78 -9.62 -0.87
CA ALA A 22 -9.99 -8.68 -0.08
C ALA A 22 -9.59 -7.44 -0.88
N LEU A 23 -9.25 -6.39 -0.13
CA LEU A 23 -8.57 -5.18 -0.61
C LEU A 23 -7.21 -5.09 0.07
N GLY A 24 -6.23 -4.52 -0.62
CA GLY A 24 -4.92 -4.33 -0.02
C GLY A 24 -4.03 -3.36 -0.77
N CYS A 25 -2.89 -3.10 -0.16
CA CYS A 25 -1.83 -2.31 -0.77
C CYS A 25 -0.45 -2.77 -0.30
N ILE A 26 0.57 -2.36 -1.05
CA ILE A 26 1.98 -2.50 -0.73
C ILE A 26 2.54 -1.09 -0.58
N ILE A 27 3.28 -0.86 0.49
CA ILE A 27 3.97 0.40 0.76
C ILE A 27 5.47 0.15 0.73
N ASP A 28 6.16 0.76 -0.23
CA ASP A 28 7.61 0.68 -0.40
C ASP A 28 8.29 1.99 0.02
N GLY A 29 9.54 1.87 0.50
CA GLY A 29 10.39 3.03 0.83
C GLY A 29 10.09 3.67 2.18
N PHE A 30 9.37 2.96 3.06
CA PHE A 30 9.16 3.41 4.43
C PHE A 30 10.45 3.27 5.25
N PRO A 31 10.87 4.31 6.00
CA PRO A 31 12.09 4.25 6.78
C PRO A 31 11.95 3.26 7.95
N PRO A 32 13.03 2.56 8.34
CA PRO A 32 13.01 1.64 9.47
C PRO A 32 12.91 2.39 10.81
N GLY A 33 12.43 1.69 11.85
CA GLY A 33 12.40 2.19 13.22
C GLY A 33 11.18 3.02 13.59
N ILE A 34 10.24 3.23 12.66
CA ILE A 34 8.93 3.80 12.98
C ILE A 34 8.02 2.66 13.49
N PRO A 35 7.47 2.75 14.72
CA PRO A 35 6.50 1.77 15.20
C PRO A 35 5.22 1.88 14.37
N LEU A 36 4.69 0.72 13.94
CA LEU A 36 3.46 0.62 13.16
C LEU A 36 2.57 -0.47 13.76
N ARG A 37 1.29 -0.16 13.95
CA ARG A 37 0.25 -1.05 14.44
C ARG A 37 -1.02 -0.86 13.61
N GLU A 38 -1.91 -1.84 13.66
CA GLU A 38 -3.17 -1.81 12.91
C GLU A 38 -4.16 -0.73 13.41
N ASN A 39 -3.95 -0.23 14.63
CA ASN A 39 -4.82 0.79 15.25
C ASN A 39 -4.23 2.21 15.19
N ASP A 40 -3.08 2.39 14.54
CA ASP A 40 -2.54 3.74 14.25
C ASP A 40 -3.27 4.36 13.04
#